data_AF-X1JFX6-F1
#
_entry.id   AF-X1JFX6-F1
#
_cell.length_a   1.000
_cell.length_b   1.000
_cell.length_c   1.000
_cell.angle_alpha   90.00
_cell.angle_beta   90.00
_cell.angle_gamma   90.00
#
_symmetry.space_group_name_H-M   'P 1'
#
loop_
_entity.id
_entity.type
_entity.pdbx_description
1 polymer ?
#
loop_
_entity_poly.entity_id
_entity_poly.type
_entity_poly.pdbx_seq_one_letter_code
_entity_poly.pdbx_strand_id
1 'polypeptide(L)'
;MRGYNIPTRDFKFKKGERTGKTFEELYGEEKAKEMKVKLSKAHSGENNHFYGKTPWNKGKKWPSDVVYKMLLRRTPNNEEKFLIAFFQEYTIPYKFVGDGKVIIDNRNPDFINTDGQKKIIEFFGEHWHKSEDEEIKREIYKRYGFDLLVIWGKDLKDKNTLLSKVLDFEERKNDR
;
A
#
# COMPACT_ATOMS: atom_id res chain seq x y z
N MET A 1 -15.38 -25.94 -39.48
CA MET A 1 -15.26 -24.99 -38.35
C MET A 1 -16.66 -24.62 -37.90
N ARG A 2 -17.15 -25.14 -36.76
CA ARG A 2 -18.49 -24.79 -36.23
C ARG A 2 -18.36 -23.49 -35.45
N GLY A 3 -18.86 -22.39 -36.02
CA GLY A 3 -19.03 -21.14 -35.31
C GLY A 3 -20.12 -21.30 -34.25
N TYR A 4 -19.77 -21.16 -32.98
CA TYR A 4 -20.74 -21.10 -31.90
C TYR A 4 -21.40 -19.72 -31.91
N ASN A 5 -22.67 -19.68 -32.31
CA ASN A 5 -23.50 -18.48 -32.28
C ASN A 5 -24.03 -18.31 -30.85
N ILE A 6 -23.44 -17.41 -30.07
CA ILE A 6 -23.91 -17.08 -28.71
C ILE A 6 -24.97 -15.98 -28.84
N PRO A 7 -26.22 -16.17 -28.39
CA PRO A 7 -27.25 -15.13 -28.47
C PRO A 7 -26.91 -14.00 -27.48
N THR A 8 -26.39 -12.88 -27.99
CA THR A 8 -26.22 -11.65 -27.22
C THR A 8 -27.58 -10.97 -27.06
N ARG A 9 -28.31 -11.31 -26.01
CA ARG A 9 -29.43 -10.46 -25.55
C ARG A 9 -28.84 -9.13 -25.07
N ASP A 10 -29.10 -8.08 -25.84
CA ASP A 10 -28.64 -6.70 -25.63
C ASP A 10 -29.09 -6.11 -24.29
N PHE A 11 -28.29 -6.28 -23.23
CA PHE A 11 -28.37 -5.42 -22.06
C PHE A 11 -27.39 -4.26 -22.22
N LYS A 12 -27.85 -3.17 -22.85
CA LYS A 12 -27.08 -1.93 -22.96
C LYS A 12 -27.22 -1.13 -21.66
N PHE A 13 -26.26 -1.29 -20.75
CA PHE A 13 -26.16 -0.45 -19.55
C PHE A 13 -25.68 0.97 -19.91
N LYS A 14 -26.22 1.99 -19.25
CA LYS A 14 -25.73 3.37 -19.36
C LYS A 14 -24.37 3.52 -18.67
N LYS A 15 -23.58 4.50 -19.10
CA LYS A 15 -22.28 4.84 -18.50
C LYS A 15 -22.47 5.15 -17.01
N GLY A 16 -21.85 4.37 -16.13
CA GLY A 16 -21.90 4.53 -14.67
C GLY A 16 -22.84 3.58 -13.92
N GLU A 17 -23.78 2.89 -14.60
CA GLU A 17 -24.76 2.00 -13.93
C GLU A 17 -24.14 0.74 -13.29
N ARG A 18 -22.90 0.42 -13.66
CA ARG A 18 -22.16 -0.77 -13.20
C ARG A 18 -21.15 -0.46 -12.09
N THR A 19 -20.86 0.82 -11.83
CA THR A 19 -19.84 1.21 -10.87
C THR A 19 -20.29 0.83 -9.46
N GLY A 20 -19.47 0.07 -8.74
CA GLY A 20 -19.73 -0.34 -7.35
C GLY A 20 -20.66 -1.54 -7.16
N LYS A 21 -21.21 -2.12 -8.23
CA LYS A 21 -22.09 -3.30 -8.15
C LYS A 21 -21.34 -4.62 -8.33
N THR A 22 -21.77 -5.65 -7.61
CA THR A 22 -21.23 -7.01 -7.73
C THR A 22 -21.75 -7.72 -8.98
N PHE A 23 -21.13 -8.86 -9.33
CA PHE A 23 -21.61 -9.67 -10.46
C PHE A 23 -23.01 -10.25 -10.18
N GLU A 24 -23.26 -10.61 -8.92
CA GLU A 24 -24.54 -11.10 -8.43
C GLU A 24 -25.64 -10.04 -8.60
N GLU A 25 -25.37 -8.79 -8.20
CA GLU A 25 -26.30 -7.67 -8.35
C GLU A 25 -26.58 -7.32 -9.82
N LEU A 26 -25.59 -7.50 -10.70
CA LEU A 26 -25.72 -7.14 -12.12
C LEU A 26 -26.37 -8.23 -12.97
N TYR A 27 -26.23 -9.50 -12.60
CA TYR A 27 -26.52 -10.62 -13.49
C TYR A 27 -27.27 -11.79 -12.83
N GLY A 28 -27.50 -11.74 -11.51
CA GLY A 28 -28.06 -12.83 -10.72
C GLY A 28 -27.02 -13.89 -10.34
N GLU A 29 -27.29 -14.60 -9.25
CA GLU A 29 -26.39 -15.58 -8.61
C GLU A 29 -25.87 -16.66 -9.58
N GLU A 30 -26.76 -17.32 -10.32
CA GLU A 30 -26.37 -18.43 -11.21
C GLU A 30 -25.44 -17.96 -12.34
N LYS A 31 -25.78 -16.84 -12.98
CA LYS A 31 -25.01 -16.29 -14.09
C LYS A 31 -23.69 -15.70 -13.60
N ALA A 32 -23.68 -15.06 -12.43
CA ALA A 32 -22.47 -14.60 -11.76
C ALA A 32 -21.49 -15.75 -11.51
N LYS A 33 -21.98 -16.87 -10.97
CA LYS A 33 -21.19 -18.07 -10.72
C LYS A 33 -20.59 -18.64 -12.01
N GLU A 34 -21.40 -18.76 -13.07
CA GLU A 34 -20.92 -19.23 -14.37
C GLU A 34 -19.81 -18.32 -14.95
N MET A 35 -20.02 -17.00 -14.89
CA MET A 35 -19.04 -16.02 -15.38
C MET A 35 -17.74 -16.07 -14.57
N LYS A 36 -17.82 -16.15 -13.24
CA LYS A 36 -16.63 -16.26 -12.36
C LYS A 36 -15.81 -17.52 -12.69
N VAL A 37 -16.48 -18.66 -12.92
CA VAL A 37 -15.80 -19.90 -13.32
C VAL A 37 -15.11 -19.74 -14.68
N LYS A 38 -15.78 -19.15 -15.67
CA LYS A 38 -15.19 -18.90 -17.00
C LYS A 38 -13.98 -17.96 -16.91
N LEU A 39 -14.10 -16.88 -16.15
CA LEU A 39 -13.02 -15.90 -15.96
C LEU A 39 -11.81 -16.55 -15.29
N SER A 40 -12.05 -17.33 -14.23
CA SER A 40 -11.00 -18.07 -13.52
C SER A 40 -10.25 -19.04 -14.45
N LYS A 41 -10.98 -19.82 -15.26
CA LYS A 41 -10.37 -20.72 -16.25
C LYS A 41 -9.54 -19.98 -17.30
N ALA A 42 -10.03 -18.85 -17.80
CA ALA A 42 -9.32 -18.05 -18.80
C ALA A 42 -8.04 -17.38 -18.24
N HIS A 43 -8.01 -17.09 -16.94
CA HIS A 43 -6.90 -16.39 -16.29
C HIS A 43 -5.89 -17.34 -15.63
N SER A 44 -6.09 -18.66 -15.71
CA SER A 44 -5.26 -19.68 -15.05
C SER A 44 -4.57 -20.60 -16.05
N GLY A 45 -3.39 -21.10 -15.64
CA GLY A 45 -2.61 -22.07 -16.42
C GLY A 45 -2.35 -21.61 -17.86
N GLU A 46 -2.26 -22.56 -18.77
CA GLU A 46 -1.99 -22.36 -20.20
C GLU A 46 -3.02 -21.48 -20.93
N ASN A 47 -4.22 -21.32 -20.38
CA ASN A 47 -5.25 -20.46 -20.98
C ASN A 47 -4.93 -18.97 -20.84
N ASN A 48 -4.12 -18.60 -19.84
CA ASN A 48 -3.71 -17.22 -19.66
C ASN A 48 -2.71 -16.86 -20.77
N HIS A 49 -3.00 -15.80 -21.53
CA HIS A 49 -2.11 -15.32 -22.59
C HIS A 49 -0.71 -14.89 -22.12
N PHE A 50 -0.50 -14.74 -20.81
CA PHE A 50 0.80 -14.54 -20.16
C PHE A 50 1.46 -15.82 -19.62
N TYR A 51 0.81 -16.97 -19.69
CA TYR A 51 1.37 -18.24 -19.21
C TYR A 51 2.66 -18.59 -19.96
N GLY A 52 3.69 -18.98 -19.20
CA GLY A 52 5.02 -19.26 -19.73
C GLY A 52 5.78 -18.05 -20.29
N LYS A 53 5.15 -16.87 -20.38
CA LYS A 53 5.81 -15.66 -20.89
C LYS A 53 6.57 -14.96 -19.77
N THR A 54 7.79 -14.56 -20.10
CA THR A 54 8.55 -13.66 -19.22
C THR A 54 8.08 -12.23 -19.43
N PRO A 55 7.68 -11.49 -18.38
CA PRO A 55 7.37 -10.08 -18.49
C PRO A 55 8.55 -9.30 -19.09
N TRP A 56 8.28 -8.36 -20.01
CA TRP A 56 9.31 -7.57 -20.70
C TRP A 56 10.18 -6.71 -19.76
N ASN A 57 9.70 -6.52 -18.52
CA ASN A 57 10.33 -5.77 -17.45
C ASN A 57 10.97 -6.66 -16.37
N LYS A 58 10.96 -7.99 -16.51
CA LYS A 58 11.58 -8.89 -15.52
C LYS A 58 13.07 -8.57 -15.39
N GLY A 59 13.51 -8.23 -14.17
CA GLY A 59 14.90 -7.87 -13.86
C GLY A 59 15.32 -6.44 -14.28
N LYS A 60 14.46 -5.67 -14.95
CA LYS A 60 14.77 -4.28 -15.32
C LYS A 60 14.46 -3.36 -14.14
N LYS A 61 15.42 -2.50 -13.78
CA LYS A 61 15.16 -1.38 -12.87
C LYS A 61 14.40 -0.29 -13.62
N TRP A 62 13.36 0.24 -13.01
CA TRP A 62 12.67 1.40 -13.55
C TRP A 62 13.56 2.64 -13.44
N PRO A 63 13.53 3.54 -14.44
CA PRO A 63 14.18 4.84 -14.31
C PRO A 63 13.69 5.58 -13.05
N SER A 64 14.59 6.26 -12.35
CA SER A 64 14.28 6.91 -11.06
C SER A 64 13.17 7.95 -11.19
N ASP A 65 13.06 8.65 -12.31
CA ASP A 65 11.99 9.63 -12.55
C ASP A 65 10.60 8.96 -12.67
N VAL A 66 10.55 7.76 -13.23
CA VAL A 66 9.31 6.97 -13.32
C VAL A 66 8.89 6.48 -11.94
N VAL A 67 9.84 5.96 -11.16
CA VAL A 67 9.59 5.56 -9.76
C VAL A 67 9.09 6.74 -8.94
N TYR A 68 9.74 7.89 -9.07
CA TYR A 68 9.34 9.13 -8.40
C TYR A 68 7.91 9.55 -8.78
N LYS A 69 7.57 9.57 -10.07
CA LYS A 69 6.21 9.88 -10.54
C LYS A 69 5.16 8.88 -10.06
N MET A 70 5.53 7.61 -9.85
CA MET A 70 4.64 6.59 -9.26
C MET A 70 4.42 6.86 -7.77
N LEU A 71 5.48 7.18 -7.02
CA LEU A 71 5.39 7.49 -5.60
C LEU A 71 4.53 8.73 -5.34
N LEU A 72 4.68 9.79 -6.15
CA LEU A 72 3.86 11.01 -6.07
C LEU A 72 2.36 10.80 -6.25
N ARG A 73 1.94 9.66 -6.79
CA ARG A 73 0.53 9.30 -6.94
C ARG A 73 -0.01 8.49 -5.77
N ARG A 74 0.85 8.08 -4.84
CA ARG A 74 0.45 7.31 -3.66
C ARG A 74 -0.38 8.21 -2.75
N THR A 75 -1.55 7.69 -2.38
CA THR A 75 -2.36 8.23 -1.29
C THR A 75 -2.16 7.36 -0.05
N PRO A 76 -2.28 7.91 1.17
CA PRO A 76 -2.25 7.12 2.40
C PRO A 76 -3.23 5.95 2.35
N ASN A 77 -2.82 4.78 2.84
CA ASN A 77 -3.71 3.63 3.07
C ASN A 77 -4.61 3.86 4.31
N ASN A 78 -5.40 2.87 4.71
CA ASN A 78 -6.35 3.06 5.82
C ASN A 78 -5.64 3.21 7.18
N GLU A 79 -4.57 2.44 7.38
CA GLU A 79 -3.74 2.45 8.59
C GLU A 79 -2.96 3.75 8.73
N GLU A 80 -2.44 4.28 7.62
CA GLU A 80 -1.77 5.58 7.57
C GLU A 80 -2.75 6.72 7.79
N LYS A 81 -3.98 6.64 7.24
CA LYS A 81 -5.04 7.61 7.57
C LYS A 81 -5.36 7.60 9.05
N PHE A 82 -5.43 6.42 9.66
CA PHE A 82 -5.60 6.30 11.11
C PHE A 82 -4.45 6.98 11.85
N LEU A 83 -3.19 6.72 11.48
CA LEU A 83 -2.03 7.35 12.11
C LEU A 83 -1.99 8.87 11.91
N ILE A 84 -2.35 9.37 10.72
CA ILE A 84 -2.49 10.81 10.46
C ILE A 84 -3.50 11.43 11.44
N ALA A 85 -4.68 10.83 11.57
CA ALA A 85 -5.71 11.31 12.49
C ALA A 85 -5.26 11.20 13.96
N PHE A 86 -4.56 10.12 14.32
CA PHE A 86 -4.01 9.90 15.65
C PHE A 86 -2.97 10.96 16.03
N PHE A 87 -2.00 11.25 15.16
CA PHE A 87 -0.99 12.29 15.42
C PHE A 87 -1.63 13.68 15.54
N GLN A 88 -2.67 13.96 14.74
CA GLN A 88 -3.45 15.20 14.88
C GLN A 88 -4.22 15.27 16.20
N GLU A 89 -4.91 14.19 16.59
CA GLU A 89 -5.69 14.07 17.82
C GLU A 89 -4.83 14.36 19.07
N TYR A 90 -3.61 13.84 19.11
CA TYR A 90 -2.70 13.98 20.25
C TYR A 90 -1.65 15.10 20.07
N THR A 91 -1.77 15.93 19.02
CA THR A 91 -0.83 17.03 18.73
C THR A 91 0.64 16.57 18.65
N ILE A 92 0.87 15.38 18.10
CA ILE A 92 2.21 14.78 17.93
C ILE A 92 2.79 15.33 16.62
N PRO A 93 4.02 15.88 16.61
CA PRO A 93 4.54 16.66 15.50
C PRO A 93 5.05 15.78 14.35
N TYR A 94 4.19 14.99 13.73
CA TYR A 94 4.51 14.19 12.54
C TYR A 94 3.62 14.57 11.37
N LYS A 95 4.22 14.59 10.18
CA LYS A 95 3.49 14.73 8.91
C LYS A 95 3.71 13.50 8.04
N PHE A 96 2.68 13.09 7.32
CA PHE A 96 2.78 12.08 6.29
C PHE A 96 3.63 12.59 5.12
N VAL A 97 4.63 11.81 4.72
CA VAL A 97 5.49 12.05 3.55
C VAL A 97 5.64 10.81 2.66
N GLY A 98 4.89 9.74 2.97
CA GLY A 98 4.86 8.50 2.20
C GLY A 98 4.37 8.65 0.76
N ASP A 99 3.95 9.84 0.33
CA ASP A 99 3.69 10.22 -1.06
C ASP A 99 4.96 10.53 -1.88
N GLY A 100 6.15 10.35 -1.30
CA GLY A 100 7.41 10.52 -2.04
C GLY A 100 7.87 11.97 -2.13
N LYS A 101 7.24 12.88 -1.37
CA LYS A 101 7.76 14.25 -1.19
C LYS A 101 9.09 14.28 -0.46
N VAL A 102 9.40 13.25 0.33
CA VAL A 102 10.69 13.09 1.02
C VAL A 102 11.36 11.81 0.56
N ILE A 103 12.63 11.90 0.19
CA ILE A 103 13.47 10.76 -0.18
C ILE A 103 14.80 10.84 0.56
N ILE A 104 15.15 9.79 1.29
CA ILE A 104 16.41 9.64 2.03
C ILE A 104 17.05 8.33 1.57
N ASP A 105 18.22 8.38 0.93
CA ASP A 105 18.92 7.20 0.43
C ASP A 105 18.07 6.27 -0.47
N ASN A 106 17.30 6.87 -1.39
CA ASN A 106 16.31 6.16 -2.23
C ASN A 106 15.19 5.45 -1.44
N ARG A 107 14.97 5.83 -0.18
CA ARG A 107 13.84 5.39 0.66
C ARG A 107 12.88 6.55 0.88
N ASN A 108 11.60 6.21 0.94
CA ASN A 108 10.51 7.14 1.18
C ASN A 108 9.91 6.77 2.55
N PRO A 109 10.16 7.55 3.61
CA PRO A 109 9.54 7.31 4.91
C PRO A 109 8.03 7.56 4.86
N ASP A 110 7.25 6.90 5.72
CA ASP A 110 5.81 7.18 5.79
C ASP A 110 5.53 8.50 6.50
N PHE A 111 6.25 8.77 7.61
CA PHE A 111 6.10 9.98 8.42
C PHE A 111 7.46 10.56 8.82
N ILE A 112 7.52 11.89 8.90
CA ILE A 112 8.68 12.63 9.39
C ILE A 112 8.26 13.62 10.47
N ASN A 113 9.08 13.75 11.50
CA ASN A 113 8.88 14.73 12.55
C ASN A 113 8.97 16.17 11.97
N THR A 114 8.20 17.10 12.53
CA THR A 114 8.07 18.49 12.11
C THR A 114 8.53 19.52 13.13
N ASP A 115 9.00 19.10 14.31
CA ASP A 115 9.48 20.00 15.37
C ASP A 115 10.99 20.31 15.27
N GLY A 116 11.67 19.72 14.28
CA GLY A 116 13.11 19.88 14.05
C GLY A 116 13.95 18.71 14.55
N GLN A 117 13.37 17.75 15.25
CA GLN A 117 14.02 16.49 15.57
C GLN A 117 14.19 15.61 14.33
N LYS A 118 15.32 14.93 14.23
CA LYS A 118 15.57 13.94 13.18
C LYS A 118 14.95 12.60 13.56
N LYS A 119 13.62 12.52 13.48
CA LYS A 119 12.84 11.31 13.79
C LYS A 119 11.91 10.94 12.63
N ILE A 120 11.84 9.65 12.37
CA ILE A 120 11.01 9.03 11.32
C ILE A 120 10.11 7.99 11.97
N ILE A 121 8.87 7.92 11.50
CA ILE A 121 7.96 6.82 11.79
C ILE A 121 7.63 6.08 10.49
N GLU A 122 7.71 4.75 10.54
CA GLU A 122 7.33 3.83 9.45
C GLU A 122 6.18 2.93 9.92
N PHE A 123 5.22 2.65 9.04
CA PHE A 123 4.12 1.74 9.33
C PHE A 123 4.34 0.38 8.66
N PHE A 124 4.39 -0.70 9.46
CA PHE A 124 4.61 -2.06 8.99
C PHE A 124 3.39 -2.95 9.23
N GLY A 125 2.82 -3.50 8.16
CA GLY A 125 1.85 -4.60 8.24
C GLY A 125 2.53 -5.96 8.39
N GLU A 126 2.07 -6.80 9.32
CA GLU A 126 2.67 -8.11 9.65
C GLU A 126 2.75 -9.08 8.47
N HIS A 127 1.85 -8.93 7.49
CA HIS A 127 1.85 -9.78 6.31
C HIS A 127 2.95 -9.41 5.31
N TRP A 128 3.41 -8.15 5.32
CA TRP A 128 4.26 -7.57 4.28
C TRP A 128 5.70 -7.36 4.73
N HIS A 129 5.91 -7.26 6.05
CA HIS A 129 7.19 -6.91 6.63
C HIS A 129 7.68 -7.94 7.64
N LYS A 130 9.01 -8.01 7.76
CA LYS A 130 9.70 -8.83 8.77
C LYS A 130 10.54 -7.94 9.68
N SER A 131 10.97 -8.50 10.81
CA SER A 131 11.86 -7.82 11.77
C SER A 131 13.15 -7.32 11.13
N GLU A 132 13.67 -8.03 10.13
CA GLU A 132 14.90 -7.64 9.44
C GLU A 132 14.73 -6.35 8.62
N ASP A 133 13.51 -6.08 8.13
CA ASP A 133 13.21 -4.84 7.39
C ASP A 133 13.36 -3.61 8.30
N GLU A 134 13.00 -3.74 9.58
CA GLU A 134 13.13 -2.68 10.56
C GLU A 134 14.60 -2.33 10.79
N GLU A 135 15.45 -3.34 11.01
CA GLU A 135 16.88 -3.12 11.27
C GLU A 135 17.58 -2.50 10.05
N ILE A 136 17.28 -2.99 8.85
CA ILE A 136 17.83 -2.42 7.61
C ILE A 136 17.43 -0.95 7.46
N LYS A 137 16.16 -0.60 7.69
CA LYS A 137 15.71 0.80 7.62
C LYS A 137 16.34 1.65 8.71
N ARG A 138 16.45 1.12 9.94
CA ARG A 138 17.07 1.79 11.07
C ARG A 138 18.51 2.16 10.76
N GLU A 139 19.31 1.22 10.26
CA GLU A 139 20.68 1.48 9.85
C GLU A 139 20.77 2.56 8.76
N ILE A 140 19.94 2.46 7.72
CA ILE A 140 19.90 3.45 6.63
C ILE A 140 19.61 4.84 7.17
N TYR A 141 18.51 5.03 7.91
CA TYR A 141 18.12 6.34 8.42
C TYR A 141 19.12 6.89 9.45
N LYS A 142 19.71 6.02 10.28
CA LYS A 142 20.74 6.40 11.26
C LYS A 142 21.98 7.00 10.60
N ARG A 143 22.38 6.54 9.40
CA ARG A 143 23.49 7.16 8.63
C ARG A 143 23.25 8.63 8.28
N TYR A 144 21.99 9.06 8.22
CA TYR A 144 21.61 10.45 7.94
C TYR A 144 21.24 11.21 9.23
N GLY A 145 21.46 10.59 10.38
CA GLY A 145 21.20 11.12 11.72
C GLY A 145 19.73 11.05 12.13
N PHE A 146 18.92 10.22 11.47
CA PHE A 146 17.53 10.00 11.84
C PHE A 146 17.37 8.78 12.74
N ASP A 147 16.60 8.94 13.82
CA ASP A 147 16.08 7.83 14.60
C ASP A 147 14.79 7.30 13.98
N LEU A 148 14.59 5.99 14.07
CA LEU A 148 13.44 5.30 13.50
C LEU A 148 12.58 4.66 14.59
N LEU A 149 11.27 4.92 14.54
CA LEU A 149 10.25 4.11 15.20
C LEU A 149 9.42 3.37 14.15
N VAL A 150 9.27 2.05 14.33
CA VAL A 150 8.35 1.25 13.53
C VAL A 150 7.07 1.00 14.32
N ILE A 151 5.93 1.35 13.73
CA ILE A 151 4.60 1.03 14.22
C ILE A 151 4.09 -0.17 13.43
N TRP A 152 3.85 -1.27 14.13
CA TRP A 152 3.30 -2.49 13.54
C TRP A 152 1.77 -2.47 13.53
N GLY A 153 1.14 -3.20 12.62
CA GLY A 153 -0.33 -3.31 12.55
C GLY A 153 -1.00 -3.67 13.89
N LYS A 154 -0.38 -4.54 14.67
CA LYS A 154 -0.81 -4.95 16.02
C LYS A 154 -0.79 -3.79 17.02
N ASP A 155 0.09 -2.81 16.85
CA ASP A 155 0.18 -1.65 17.73
C ASP A 155 -1.06 -0.76 17.57
N LEU A 156 -1.72 -0.80 16.40
CA LEU A 156 -2.94 -0.01 16.14
C LEU A 156 -4.16 -0.52 16.92
N LYS A 157 -4.10 -1.72 17.52
CA LYS A 157 -5.23 -2.33 18.26
C LYS A 157 -5.50 -1.64 19.59
N ASP A 158 -4.48 -1.04 20.20
CA ASP A 158 -4.59 -0.35 21.49
C ASP A 158 -4.00 1.06 21.38
N LYS A 159 -4.88 2.05 21.34
CA LYS A 159 -4.52 3.46 21.25
C LYS A 159 -3.63 3.93 22.40
N ASN A 160 -3.83 3.43 23.62
CA ASN A 160 -3.06 3.87 24.78
C ASN A 160 -1.64 3.33 24.72
N THR A 161 -1.50 2.04 24.40
CA THR A 161 -0.18 1.43 24.19
C THR A 161 0.56 2.09 23.02
N LEU A 162 -0.15 2.40 21.93
CA LEU A 162 0.42 3.14 20.81
C LEU A 162 0.88 4.54 21.21
N LEU A 163 0.08 5.27 21.99
CA LEU A 163 0.41 6.60 22.47
C LEU A 163 1.65 6.58 23.35
N SER A 164 1.69 5.70 24.36
CA SER A 164 2.88 5.53 25.21
C SER A 164 4.12 5.22 24.37
N LYS A 165 4.02 4.29 23.41
CA LYS A 165 5.13 3.93 22.53
C LYS A 165 5.65 5.12 21.71
N VAL A 166 4.77 5.97 21.19
CA VAL A 166 5.16 7.16 20.42
C VAL A 166 5.76 8.23 21.34
N LEU A 167 5.17 8.49 22.50
CA LEU A 167 5.69 9.46 23.46
C LEU A 167 7.06 9.05 24.01
N ASP A 168 7.24 7.77 24.35
CA ASP A 168 8.53 7.21 24.77
C ASP A 168 9.61 7.39 23.69
N PHE A 169 9.22 7.38 22.42
CA PHE A 169 10.14 7.65 21.32
C PHE A 169 10.46 9.15 21.19
N GLU A 170 9.48 10.03 21.40
CA GLU A 170 9.68 11.48 21.40
C GLU A 170 10.59 11.95 22.54
N GLU A 171 10.50 11.34 23.72
CA GLU A 171 11.30 11.72 24.89
C GLU A 171 12.78 11.30 24.80
N ARG A 172 13.11 10.32 23.95
CA ARG A 172 14.51 9.94 23.72
C ARG A 172 15.27 11.11 23.11
N LYS A 173 16.26 11.62 23.84
CA LYS A 173 17.21 12.60 23.34
C LYS A 173 18.18 11.90 22.38
N ASN A 174 18.48 12.52 21.25
CA ASN A 174 19.53 12.04 20.37
C ASN A 174 20.86 12.13 21.13
N ASP A 175 21.36 10.99 21.61
CA ASP A 175 22.74 10.87 22.07
C ASP A 175 23.64 11.12 20.84
N ARG A 176 24.21 12.33 20.78
CA ARG A 176 25.10 12.75 19.70
C ARG A 176 26.48 12.13 19.85
#